data_AF-A0A9D6L1C4-F1
#
_entry.id   AF-A0A9D6L1C4-F1
#
_cell.length_a   1.000
_cell.length_b   1.000
_cell.length_c   1.000
_cell.angle_alpha   90.00
_cell.angle_beta   90.00
_cell.angle_gamma   90.00
#
_symmetry.space_group_name_H-M   'P 1'
#
loop_
_entity.id
_entity.type
_entity.pdbx_description
1 polymer ?
#
loop_
_entity_poly.entity_id
_entity_poly.type
_entity_poly.pdbx_seq_one_letter_code
_entity_poly.pdbx_strand_id
1 'polypeptide(L)'
;MHRFYEENRELLELREKNYINVVVNFSPENQNEKALSRYPKIEGYPHLFVLDANGKLLRSQNTSELEEGESYNLKRFMAFLNQWAPGGPHKSR
;
A
#
# COMPACT_ATOMS: atom_id res chain seq x y z
N MET A 1 -3.52 2.12 10.02
CA MET A 1 -2.74 2.82 8.98
C MET A 1 -3.03 4.32 8.85
N HIS A 2 -4.28 4.80 8.87
CA HIS A 2 -4.59 6.24 8.74
C HIS A 2 -3.81 7.12 9.74
N ARG A 3 -3.97 6.84 11.05
CA ARG A 3 -3.23 7.51 12.14
C ARG A 3 -1.71 7.50 11.92
N PHE A 4 -1.15 6.39 11.43
CA PHE A 4 0.28 6.28 11.18
C PHE A 4 0.79 7.30 10.16
N TYR A 5 0.00 7.62 9.12
CA TYR A 5 0.36 8.68 8.19
C TYR A 5 0.21 10.08 8.81
N GLU A 6 -0.81 10.32 9.63
CA GLU A 6 -1.01 11.61 10.30
C GLU A 6 0.13 11.93 11.28
N GLU A 7 0.66 10.91 11.97
CA GLU A 7 1.76 11.05 12.93
C GLU A 7 3.14 11.18 12.23
N ASN A 8 3.23 10.85 10.93
CA ASN A 8 4.50 10.83 10.19
C ASN A 8 4.41 11.71 8.93
N ARG A 9 4.63 13.02 9.10
CA ARG A 9 4.47 14.01 8.02
C ARG A 9 5.32 13.73 6.78
N GLU A 10 6.59 13.34 6.94
CA GLU A 10 7.47 13.02 5.81
C GLU A 10 6.95 11.82 4.99
N LEU A 11 6.41 10.81 5.68
CA LEU A 11 5.81 9.64 5.03
C LEU A 11 4.54 10.02 4.27
N LEU A 12 3.70 10.88 4.86
CA LEU A 12 2.50 11.40 4.22
C LEU A 12 2.85 12.20 2.96
N GLU A 13 3.79 13.13 3.04
CA GLU A 13 4.26 13.92 1.90
C GLU A 13 4.86 13.03 0.80
N LEU A 14 5.63 12.00 1.17
CA LEU A 14 6.16 11.01 0.23
C LEU A 14 5.02 10.26 -0.49
N ARG A 15 3.97 9.86 0.22
CA ARG A 15 2.82 9.19 -0.38
C ARG A 15 2.09 10.13 -1.35
N GLU A 16 1.68 11.30 -0.88
CA GLU A 16 0.88 12.25 -1.67
C GLU A 16 1.62 12.74 -2.92
N LYS A 17 2.95 12.87 -2.84
CA LYS A 17 3.77 13.26 -4.00
C LYS A 17 3.81 12.19 -5.10
N ASN A 18 3.77 10.92 -4.74
CA ASN A 18 4.11 9.82 -5.66
C ASN A 18 2.94 8.88 -5.97
N TYR A 19 1.85 8.95 -5.22
CA TYR A 19 0.74 7.99 -5.29
C TYR A 19 -0.61 8.68 -5.25
N ILE A 20 -1.56 8.10 -5.98
CA ILE A 20 -2.99 8.34 -5.78
C ILE A 20 -3.49 7.27 -4.82
N ASN A 21 -3.93 7.66 -3.62
CA ASN A 21 -4.41 6.73 -2.61
C ASN A 21 -5.91 6.40 -2.82
N VAL A 22 -6.22 5.11 -2.95
CA VAL A 22 -7.61 4.62 -3.04
C VAL A 22 -7.88 3.66 -1.89
N VAL A 23 -8.81 4.04 -1.02
CA VAL A 23 -9.22 3.20 0.12
C VAL A 23 -10.37 2.31 -0.32
N VAL A 24 -10.17 1.00 -0.24
CA VAL A 24 -11.21 -0.01 -0.48
C VAL A 24 -11.60 -0.62 0.85
N ASN A 25 -12.87 -0.49 1.22
CA ASN A 25 -13.39 -1.10 2.45
C ASN A 25 -13.58 -2.62 2.26
N PHE A 26 -13.30 -3.41 3.28
CA PHE A 26 -13.70 -4.82 3.34
C PHE A 26 -14.39 -5.05 4.68
N SER A 27 -15.71 -5.12 4.66
CA SER A 27 -16.54 -5.42 5.83
C SER A 27 -17.55 -6.52 5.51
N PRO A 28 -18.16 -7.16 6.52
CA PRO A 28 -19.21 -8.17 6.29
C PRO A 28 -20.36 -7.66 5.41
N GLU A 29 -20.67 -6.38 5.47
CA GLU A 29 -21.75 -5.73 4.72
C GLU A 29 -21.32 -5.30 3.31
N ASN A 30 -20.03 -5.04 3.10
CA ASN A 30 -19.48 -4.69 1.79
C ASN A 30 -18.02 -5.17 1.65
N GLN A 31 -17.89 -6.30 0.97
CA GLN A 31 -16.61 -6.96 0.72
C GLN A 31 -15.90 -6.44 -0.53
N ASN A 32 -16.53 -5.59 -1.36
CA ASN A 32 -15.97 -5.09 -2.62
C ASN A 32 -15.38 -6.19 -3.54
N GLU A 33 -15.97 -7.40 -3.52
CA GLU A 33 -15.40 -8.59 -4.16
C GLU A 33 -15.11 -8.40 -5.65
N LYS A 34 -15.99 -7.69 -6.38
CA LYS A 34 -15.81 -7.41 -7.81
C LYS A 34 -14.55 -6.59 -8.10
N ALA A 35 -14.17 -5.68 -7.20
CA ALA A 35 -12.95 -4.88 -7.34
C ALA A 35 -11.72 -5.71 -6.95
N LEU A 36 -11.83 -6.47 -5.85
CA LEU A 36 -10.72 -7.25 -5.30
C LEU A 36 -10.39 -8.51 -6.11
N SER A 37 -11.35 -9.08 -6.84
CA SER A 37 -11.17 -10.30 -7.65
C SER A 37 -10.13 -10.16 -8.78
N ARG A 38 -9.71 -8.93 -9.09
CA ARG A 38 -8.66 -8.62 -10.09
C ARG A 38 -7.25 -8.80 -9.55
N TYR A 39 -7.09 -8.98 -8.25
CA TYR A 39 -5.80 -9.04 -7.57
C TYR A 39 -5.53 -10.44 -6.99
N PRO A 40 -4.25 -10.76 -6.68
CA PRO A 40 -3.91 -12.01 -5.99
C PRO A 40 -4.67 -12.18 -4.68
N LYS A 41 -4.76 -13.43 -4.22
CA LYS A 41 -5.36 -13.76 -2.93
C LYS A 41 -4.76 -12.89 -1.83
N ILE A 42 -5.64 -12.25 -1.05
CA ILE A 42 -5.28 -11.45 0.11
C ILE A 42 -5.14 -12.38 1.30
N GLU A 43 -3.97 -12.39 1.92
CA GLU A 43 -3.66 -13.29 3.04
C GLU A 43 -3.98 -12.66 4.41
N GLY A 44 -4.13 -11.35 4.47
CA GLY A 44 -4.48 -10.61 5.68
C GLY A 44 -4.85 -9.17 5.37
N TYR A 45 -5.51 -8.51 6.33
CA TYR A 45 -5.82 -7.08 6.28
C TYR A 45 -5.14 -6.36 7.45
N PRO A 46 -4.67 -5.11 7.25
CA PRO A 46 -4.73 -4.35 6.01
C PRO A 46 -3.78 -4.89 4.91
N HIS A 47 -4.08 -4.57 3.65
CA HIS A 47 -3.30 -5.03 2.48
C HIS A 47 -3.10 -3.88 1.51
N LEU A 48 -1.94 -3.81 0.87
CA LEU A 48 -1.62 -2.77 -0.11
C LEU A 48 -1.42 -3.35 -1.51
N PHE A 49 -2.01 -2.68 -2.49
CA PHE A 49 -1.73 -2.91 -3.89
C PHE A 49 -1.09 -1.66 -4.49
N VAL A 50 0.00 -1.84 -5.23
CA VAL A 50 0.63 -0.76 -6.01
C VAL A 50 0.47 -1.09 -7.48
N LEU A 51 -0.10 -0.14 -8.22
CA LEU A 51 -0.29 -0.24 -9.67
C LEU A 51 0.61 0.79 -10.37
N ASP A 52 1.01 0.50 -11.61
CA ASP A 52 1.59 1.51 -12.49
C ASP A 52 0.51 2.43 -13.09
N ALA A 53 0.93 3.45 -13.85
CA ALA A 53 0.02 4.41 -14.49
C ALA A 53 -0.95 3.78 -15.52
N ASN A 54 -0.68 2.56 -15.99
CA ASN A 54 -1.55 1.82 -16.90
C ASN A 54 -2.48 0.84 -16.16
N GLY A 55 -2.43 0.81 -14.82
CA GLY A 55 -3.21 -0.10 -13.99
C GLY A 55 -2.62 -1.51 -13.86
N LYS A 56 -1.37 -1.74 -14.31
CA LYS A 56 -0.68 -3.02 -14.12
C LYS A 56 -0.26 -3.15 -12.66
N LEU A 57 -0.58 -4.28 -12.03
CA LEU A 57 -0.15 -4.58 -10.67
C LEU A 57 1.38 -4.72 -10.61
N LEU A 58 2.02 -3.83 -9.86
CA LEU A 58 3.45 -3.87 -9.55
C LEU A 58 3.73 -4.66 -8.27
N ARG A 59 2.89 -4.47 -7.25
CA ARG A 59 3.09 -5.10 -5.94
C ARG A 59 1.77 -5.41 -5.24
N SER A 60 1.67 -6.63 -4.73
CA SER A 60 0.72 -7.05 -3.70
C SER A 60 1.49 -7.21 -2.39
N GLN A 61 1.13 -6.47 -1.35
CA GLN A 61 1.89 -6.38 -0.10
C GLN A 61 1.00 -6.63 1.10
N ASN A 62 1.27 -7.72 1.82
CA ASN A 62 0.73 -7.94 3.17
C ASN A 62 1.42 -6.97 4.13
N THR A 63 0.66 -6.24 4.95
CA THR A 63 1.24 -5.21 5.82
C THR A 63 1.95 -5.76 7.04
N SER A 64 1.79 -7.04 7.36
CA SER A 64 2.53 -7.69 8.44
C SER A 64 4.06 -7.56 8.29
N GLU A 65 4.54 -7.52 7.04
CA GLU A 65 5.96 -7.30 6.73
C GLU A 65 6.44 -5.87 7.07
N LEU A 66 5.51 -4.91 7.20
CA LEU A 66 5.77 -3.50 7.49
C LEU A 66 5.50 -3.14 8.96
N GLU A 67 4.88 -4.04 9.72
CA GLU A 67 4.45 -3.81 11.10
C GLU A 67 5.61 -3.86 12.11
N GLU A 68 5.45 -3.11 13.20
CA GLU A 68 6.32 -3.12 14.38
C GLU A 68 5.49 -2.75 15.63
N GLY A 69 5.38 -3.69 16.56
CA GLY A 69 4.52 -3.55 17.74
C GLY A 69 3.05 -3.39 17.35
N GLU A 70 2.41 -2.34 17.88
CA GLU A 70 1.00 -2.01 17.61
C GLU A 70 0.82 -1.08 16.39
N SER A 71 1.89 -0.81 15.63
CA SER A 71 1.90 0.11 14.50
C SER A 71 2.83 -0.40 13.39
N TYR A 72 3.37 0.51 12.57
CA TYR A 72 4.29 0.20 11.48
C TYR A 72 5.69 0.72 11.74
N ASN A 73 6.69 0.01 11.21
CA ASN A 73 8.06 0.51 11.21
C ASN A 73 8.22 1.58 10.13
N LEU A 74 8.48 2.83 10.54
CA LEU A 74 8.63 3.98 9.64
C LEU A 74 9.69 3.75 8.56
N LYS A 75 10.85 3.18 8.90
CA LYS A 75 11.93 2.95 7.94
C LYS A 75 11.53 1.92 6.88
N ARG A 76 10.88 0.82 7.28
CA ARG A 76 10.38 -0.20 6.32
C ARG A 76 9.30 0.38 5.42
N PHE A 77 8.39 1.17 5.97
CA PHE A 77 7.31 1.79 5.20
C PHE A 77 7.83 2.83 4.19
N MET A 78 8.76 3.69 4.62
CA MET A 78 9.45 4.65 3.74
C MET A 78 10.22 3.92 2.64
N ALA A 79 10.92 2.84 2.96
CA ALA A 79 11.65 2.04 1.96
C ALA A 79 10.69 1.41 0.94
N PHE A 80 9.56 0.88 1.41
CA PHE A 80 8.51 0.34 0.55
C PHE A 80 7.97 1.40 -0.42
N LEU A 81 7.57 2.58 0.07
CA LEU A 81 7.07 3.65 -0.80
C LEU A 81 8.14 4.17 -1.76
N ASN A 82 9.40 4.31 -1.34
CA ASN A 82 10.46 4.73 -2.28
C ASN A 82 10.76 3.67 -3.34
N GLN A 83 10.71 2.38 -2.99
CA GLN A 83 10.96 1.28 -3.92
C GLN A 83 9.94 1.29 -5.06
N TRP A 84 8.67 1.53 -4.75
CA TRP A 84 7.56 1.44 -5.69
C TRP A 84 7.07 2.81 -6.20
N ALA A 85 7.75 3.90 -5.86
CA ALA A 85 7.46 5.23 -6.38
C ALA A 85 7.84 5.30 -7.87
N PRO A 86 7.26 6.24 -8.64
CA PRO A 86 7.72 6.51 -10.00
C PRO A 86 9.24 6.76 -10.06
N GLY A 87 9.95 6.02 -10.91
CA GLY A 87 11.42 6.09 -11.00
C GLY A 87 12.18 5.36 -9.88
N GLY A 88 11.48 4.65 -8.98
CA GLY A 88 12.09 3.82 -7.95
C GLY A 88 12.83 2.60 -8.53
N PRO A 89 13.72 1.97 -7.74
CA PRO A 89 14.54 0.83 -8.18
C PRO A 89 13.77 -0.49 -8.22
N HIS A 90 12.63 -0.53 -8.91
CA HIS A 90 11.93 -1.76 -9.24
C HIS A 90 12.19 -2.12 -10.70
N LYS A 91 12.51 -3.39 -10.98
CA LYS A 91 12.75 -3.85 -12.35
C LYS A 91 11.45 -3.76 -13.14
N SER A 92 11.34 -2.78 -14.03
CA SER A 92 10.37 -2.79 -15.11
C SER A 92 10.64 -4.03 -15.97
N ARG A 93 9.77 -5.04 -15.84
CA ARG A 93 9.69 -6.13 -16.80
C ARG A 93 8.94 -5.66 -18.03
#